data_AF-A0A2I0J912-F1
#
_entry.id   AF-A0A2I0J912-F1
#
_cell.length_a   1.000
_cell.length_b   1.000
_cell.length_c   1.000
_cell.angle_alpha   90.00
_cell.angle_beta   90.00
_cell.angle_gamma   90.00
#
_symmetry.space_group_name_H-M   'P 1'
#
loop_
_entity.id
_entity.type
_entity.pdbx_description
1 polymer ?
#
loop_
_entity_poly.entity_id
_entity_poly.type
_entity_poly.pdbx_seq_one_letter_code
_entity_poly.pdbx_strand_id
1 'polypeptide(L)'
;MGFSGVIPAAHAVVAHWQDPQIFVALGYELLMGLLYAAGAGFYVSRVPEKWRPGAFDIAGHSHQIFHVFVVGGALAHCAATLVVLDFRLRSPVCAPY
;
A
#
# COMPACT_ATOMS: atom_id res chain seq x y z
N MET A 1 -7.06 -7.01 -9.45
CA MET A 1 -7.09 -7.19 -7.99
C MET A 1 -6.42 -6.04 -7.21
N GLY A 2 -5.44 -5.28 -7.75
CA GLY A 2 -4.87 -4.10 -7.05
C GLY A 2 -5.57 -2.75 -7.31
N PHE A 3 -6.01 -2.49 -8.55
CA PHE A 3 -6.56 -1.17 -8.92
C PHE A 3 -8.05 -0.96 -8.56
N SER A 4 -8.76 -2.02 -8.17
CA SER A 4 -10.16 -1.91 -7.73
C SER A 4 -10.33 -1.08 -6.47
N GLY A 5 -9.26 -0.84 -5.70
CA GLY A 5 -9.26 0.02 -4.51
C GLY A 5 -9.51 1.51 -4.80
N VAL A 6 -9.35 1.97 -6.04
CA VAL A 6 -9.57 3.38 -6.41
C VAL A 6 -11.03 3.80 -6.20
N ILE A 7 -11.98 2.93 -6.53
CA ILE A 7 -13.42 3.23 -6.40
C ILE A 7 -13.82 3.44 -4.92
N PRO A 8 -13.58 2.50 -3.99
CA PRO A 8 -13.92 2.71 -2.58
C PRO A 8 -13.10 3.84 -1.94
N ALA A 9 -11.85 4.07 -2.35
CA ALA A 9 -11.05 5.20 -1.87
C ALA A 9 -11.66 6.54 -2.31
N ALA A 10 -12.03 6.68 -3.59
CA ALA A 10 -12.71 7.86 -4.10
C ALA A 10 -14.06 8.09 -3.40
N HIS A 11 -14.84 7.02 -3.21
CA HIS A 11 -16.10 7.09 -2.46
C HIS A 11 -15.89 7.59 -1.02
N ALA A 12 -14.90 7.05 -0.31
CA ALA A 12 -14.58 7.48 1.06
C ALA A 12 -14.16 8.96 1.14
N VAL A 13 -13.35 9.43 0.19
CA VAL A 13 -12.96 10.85 0.09
C VAL A 13 -14.17 11.73 -0.14
N VAL A 14 -15.07 11.36 -1.07
CA VAL A 14 -16.29 12.15 -1.34
C VAL A 14 -17.22 12.17 -0.12
N ALA A 15 -17.39 11.03 0.56
CA ALA A 15 -18.27 10.91 1.72
C ALA A 15 -17.75 11.67 2.96
N HIS A 16 -16.43 11.77 3.11
CA HIS A 16 -15.78 12.27 4.33
C HIS A 16 -14.72 13.35 4.05
N TRP A 17 -14.93 14.17 3.03
CA TRP A 17 -13.96 15.17 2.53
C TRP A 17 -13.54 16.23 3.55
N GLN A 18 -14.30 16.40 4.64
CA GLN A 18 -13.98 17.35 5.71
C GLN A 18 -13.02 16.76 6.75
N ASP A 19 -12.83 15.43 6.75
CA ASP A 19 -12.01 14.76 7.76
C ASP A 19 -10.56 14.57 7.27
N PRO A 20 -9.56 15.16 7.94
CA PRO A 20 -8.16 15.03 7.54
C PRO A 20 -7.63 13.59 7.62
N GLN A 21 -8.20 12.73 8.48
CA GLN A 21 -7.74 11.35 8.65
C GLN A 21 -7.94 10.53 7.36
N ILE A 22 -8.97 10.85 6.57
CA ILE A 22 -9.24 10.18 5.29
C ILE A 22 -8.14 10.47 4.28
N PHE A 23 -7.62 11.70 4.24
CA PHE A 23 -6.49 12.05 3.36
C PHE A 23 -5.18 11.43 3.83
N VAL A 24 -4.96 11.32 5.15
CA VAL A 24 -3.79 10.61 5.70
C VAL A 24 -3.84 9.12 5.34
N ALA A 25 -4.99 8.46 5.52
CA ALA A 25 -5.18 7.07 5.12
C ALA A 25 -4.98 6.88 3.61
N LEU A 26 -5.53 7.79 2.79
CA LEU A 26 -5.32 7.79 1.33
C LEU A 26 -3.83 7.91 0.97
N GLY A 27 -3.07 8.77 1.68
CA GLY A 27 -1.63 8.91 1.48
C GLY A 27 -0.87 7.60 1.70
N TYR A 28 -1.22 6.85 2.75
CA TYR A 28 -0.64 5.53 3.00
C TYR A 28 -1.05 4.47 1.96
N GLU A 29 -2.29 4.50 1.48
CA GLU A 29 -2.76 3.62 0.38
C GLU A 29 -2.03 3.92 -0.94
N LEU A 30 -1.79 5.21 -1.26
CA LEU A 30 -0.98 5.61 -2.41
C LEU A 30 0.46 5.13 -2.27
N LEU A 31 1.04 5.25 -1.07
CA LEU A 31 2.37 4.73 -0.77
C LEU A 31 2.44 3.20 -0.96
N MET A 32 1.46 2.44 -0.46
CA MET A 32 1.35 1.00 -0.71
C MET A 32 1.34 0.72 -2.22
N GLY A 33 0.51 1.43 -2.99
CA GLY A 33 0.42 1.27 -4.44
C GLY A 33 1.74 1.52 -5.15
N LEU A 34 2.49 2.56 -4.75
CA LEU A 34 3.81 2.88 -5.28
C LEU A 34 4.84 1.79 -4.94
N LEU A 35 4.84 1.29 -3.70
CA LEU A 35 5.74 0.22 -3.27
C LEU A 35 5.47 -1.08 -4.04
N TYR A 36 4.20 -1.44 -4.23
CA TYR A 36 3.83 -2.61 -5.03
C TYR A 36 4.21 -2.45 -6.50
N ALA A 37 3.99 -1.27 -7.09
CA ALA A 37 4.39 -0.99 -8.47
C ALA A 37 5.91 -1.08 -8.65
N ALA A 38 6.68 -0.49 -7.73
CA ALA A 38 8.13 -0.56 -7.73
C ALA A 38 8.63 -2.02 -7.59
N GLY A 39 8.11 -2.75 -6.61
CA GLY A 39 8.44 -4.17 -6.41
C GLY A 39 8.13 -5.01 -7.65
N ALA A 40 6.95 -4.83 -8.25
CA ALA A 40 6.58 -5.52 -9.49
C ALA A 40 7.53 -5.16 -10.65
N GLY A 41 7.99 -3.91 -10.72
CA GLY A 41 9.02 -3.47 -11.66
C GLY A 41 10.33 -4.25 -11.52
N PHE A 42 10.84 -4.41 -10.29
CA PHE A 42 12.01 -5.24 -10.03
C PHE A 42 11.77 -6.69 -10.44
N TYR A 43 10.65 -7.28 -10.00
CA TYR A 43 10.30 -8.67 -10.29
C TYR A 43 10.23 -8.97 -11.79
N VAL A 44 9.55 -8.12 -12.56
CA VAL A 44 9.38 -8.31 -14.01
C VAL A 44 10.66 -8.03 -14.78
N SER A 45 11.43 -7.00 -14.39
CA SER A 45 12.68 -6.65 -15.08
C SER A 45 13.81 -7.65 -14.83
N ARG A 46 13.72 -8.45 -13.75
CA ARG A 46 14.78 -9.37 -13.30
C ARG A 46 16.11 -8.67 -13.06
N VAL A 47 16.06 -7.41 -12.62
CA VAL A 47 17.22 -6.63 -12.22
C VAL A 47 17.38 -6.79 -10.70
N PRO A 48 18.59 -7.05 -10.18
CA PRO A 48 19.91 -6.93 -10.84
C PRO A 48 20.49 -8.19 -11.48
N GLU A 49 19.90 -9.37 -11.30
CA GLU A 49 20.47 -10.65 -11.76
C GLU A 49 20.63 -10.73 -13.29
N LYS A 50 19.79 -10.01 -14.04
CA LYS A 50 19.93 -9.86 -15.50
C LYS A 50 21.25 -9.18 -15.89
N TRP A 51 21.79 -8.29 -15.07
CA TRP A 51 23.00 -7.53 -15.38
C TRP A 51 24.28 -8.27 -14.98
N ARG A 52 24.23 -9.08 -13.92
CA ARG A 52 25.39 -9.85 -13.43
C ARG A 52 24.95 -11.29 -13.11
N PRO A 53 24.85 -12.16 -14.12
CA PRO A 53 24.52 -13.57 -13.92
C PRO A 53 25.52 -14.23 -12.95
N GLY A 54 25.03 -15.02 -11.99
CA GLY A 54 25.85 -15.71 -10.99
C GLY A 54 26.23 -14.88 -9.76
N ALA A 55 26.07 -13.56 -9.78
CA ALA A 55 26.42 -12.71 -8.64
C ALA A 55 25.32 -12.63 -7.58
N PHE A 56 24.07 -12.95 -7.94
CA PHE A 56 22.88 -12.78 -7.10
C PHE A 56 22.13 -14.09 -6.83
N ASP A 57 22.80 -15.24 -6.97
CA ASP A 57 22.15 -16.56 -6.91
C ASP A 57 21.61 -16.92 -5.52
N ILE A 58 22.20 -16.37 -4.46
CA ILE A 58 21.80 -16.62 -3.06
C ILE A 58 21.04 -15.43 -2.48
N ALA A 59 21.51 -14.19 -2.72
CA ALA A 59 20.95 -12.99 -2.12
C ALA A 59 20.92 -11.80 -3.09
N GLY A 60 19.93 -10.92 -2.94
CA GLY A 60 19.81 -9.67 -3.68
C GLY A 60 19.23 -9.79 -5.09
N HIS A 61 18.70 -10.96 -5.48
CA HIS A 61 17.98 -11.10 -6.74
C HIS A 61 16.60 -10.43 -6.69
N SER A 62 16.05 -10.10 -7.86
CA SER A 62 14.81 -9.34 -8.02
C SER A 62 13.63 -9.84 -7.19
N HIS A 63 13.47 -11.17 -7.04
CA HIS A 63 12.40 -11.75 -6.24
C HIS A 63 12.55 -11.48 -4.74
N GLN A 64 13.78 -11.46 -4.19
CA GLN A 64 13.99 -11.05 -2.80
C GLN A 64 13.72 -9.55 -2.62
N ILE A 65 14.16 -8.72 -3.57
CA ILE A 65 13.86 -7.28 -3.57
C ILE A 65 12.34 -7.06 -3.62
N PHE A 66 11.63 -7.78 -4.48
CA PHE A 66 10.18 -7.77 -4.57
C PHE A 66 9.53 -8.05 -3.21
N HIS A 67 9.96 -9.10 -2.50
CA HIS A 67 9.43 -9.40 -1.16
C HIS A 67 9.63 -8.26 -0.17
N VAL A 68 10.77 -7.57 -0.20
CA VAL A 68 11.00 -6.38 0.65
C VAL A 68 9.98 -5.28 0.35
N PHE A 69 9.71 -5.01 -0.94
CA PHE A 69 8.67 -4.05 -1.34
C PHE A 69 7.26 -4.50 -0.93
N VAL A 70 6.95 -5.81 -1.02
CA VAL A 70 5.67 -6.35 -0.57
C VAL A 70 5.47 -6.15 0.93
N VAL A 71 6.50 -6.43 1.75
CA VAL A 71 6.45 -6.17 3.20
C VAL A 71 6.26 -4.68 3.48
N GLY A 72 6.99 -3.80 2.78
CA GLY A 72 6.81 -2.36 2.91
C GLY A 72 5.39 -1.90 2.55
N GLY A 73 4.81 -2.42 1.47
CA GLY A 73 3.44 -2.14 1.09
C GLY A 73 2.43 -2.62 2.12
N ALA A 74 2.61 -3.81 2.68
CA ALA A 74 1.77 -4.34 3.75
C ALA A 74 1.83 -3.45 5.01
N LEU A 75 3.01 -2.95 5.39
CA LEU A 75 3.15 -2.02 6.52
C LEU A 75 2.45 -0.68 6.26
N ALA A 76 2.57 -0.13 5.05
CA ALA A 76 1.84 1.08 4.66
C ALA A 76 0.32 0.87 4.74
N HIS A 77 -0.17 -0.28 4.26
CA HIS A 77 -1.59 -0.65 4.38
C HIS A 77 -2.05 -0.83 5.83
N CYS A 78 -1.22 -1.43 6.69
CA CYS A 78 -1.49 -1.50 8.12
C CYS A 78 -1.61 -0.10 8.74
N ALA A 79 -0.71 0.82 8.39
CA ALA A 79 -0.77 2.20 8.86
C ALA A 79 -2.07 2.90 8.40
N ALA A 80 -2.45 2.75 7.13
CA ALA A 80 -3.73 3.27 6.61
C ALA A 80 -4.92 2.72 7.40
N THR A 81 -4.92 1.40 7.67
CA THR A 81 -5.99 0.72 8.42
C THR A 81 -6.10 1.23 9.85
N LEU A 82 -4.98 1.48 10.52
CA LEU A 82 -4.96 2.05 11.87
C LEU A 82 -5.50 3.49 11.90
N VAL A 83 -5.18 4.30 10.88
CA VAL A 83 -5.73 5.66 10.75
C VAL A 83 -7.25 5.62 10.55
N VAL A 84 -7.74 4.74 9.67
CA VAL A 84 -9.18 4.55 9.46
C VAL A 84 -9.85 4.04 10.73
N LEU A 85 -9.22 3.11 11.45
CA LEU A 85 -9.76 2.60 12.72
C LEU A 85 -9.91 3.73 13.75
N ASP A 86 -8.88 4.57 13.94
CA ASP A 86 -8.95 5.72 14.85
C ASP A 86 -10.06 6.71 14.43
N PHE A 87 -10.21 6.99 13.14
CA PHE A 87 -11.34 7.77 12.60
C PHE A 87 -12.69 7.15 12.98
N ARG A 88 -12.85 5.83 12.85
CA ARG A 88 -14.09 5.13 13.20
C ARG A 88 -14.36 5.14 14.70
N LEU A 89 -13.32 5.04 15.54
CA LEU A 89 -13.46 5.07 17.00
C LEU A 89 -13.82 6.46 17.54
N ARG A 90 -13.41 7.53 16.86
CA ARG A 90 -13.77 8.92 17.20
C ARG A 90 -15.13 9.35 16.65
N SER A 91 -15.64 8.64 15.65
CA SER A 91 -16.94 8.93 15.06
C SER A 91 -18.06 8.56 16.05
N PRO A 92 -19.12 9.37 16.17
CA PRO A 92 -20.26 9.02 17.01
C PRO A 92 -20.88 7.70 16.54
N VAL A 93 -21.22 6.83 17.50
CA VAL A 93 -22.01 5.62 17.22
C VAL A 93 -23.34 6.03 16.60
N CYS A 94 -23.73 5.35 15.51
CA CYS A 94 -25.05 5.54 14.93
C CYS A 94 -26.09 5.37 16.04
N ALA A 95 -26.98 6.36 16.21
CA ALA A 95 -27.99 6.34 17.26
C ALA A 95 -28.81 5.05 17.15
N PRO A 96 -29.01 4.29 18.25
CA PRO A 96 -29.99 3.23 18.24
C PRO A 96 -31.36 3.88 18.08
N TYR A 97 -32.04 3.54 16.99
CA TYR A 97 -33.42 3.95 16.71
C TYR A 97 -34.36 3.55 17.86
#